data_AF-A0A3E2YV82-F1
#
_entry.id   AF-A0A3E2YV82-F1
#
_cell.length_a   1.000
_cell.length_b   1.000
_cell.length_c   1.000
_cell.angle_alpha   90.00
_cell.angle_beta   90.00
_cell.angle_gamma   90.00
#
_symmetry.space_group_name_H-M   'P 1'
#
loop_
_entity.id
_entity.type
_entity.pdbx_description
1 polymer ?
#
loop_
_entity_poly.entity_id
_entity_poly.type
_entity_poly.pdbx_seq_one_letter_code
_entity_poly.pdbx_strand_id
1 'polypeptide(L)'
;MSPNHAPPTFRRRRPSTLLLVLSLMLGLAAPTALTTPASARPTPQAADPLCYASGFSQPPDISRPLALTWSHVGSRSNGSYTYRYWMVQELSGSTWYYRNSYVASCSGDSLLSSTEIPTTDGFGTAACTSTADRYPAESEAERFVGQRTSWQRPYLAILTFRYWHQEWFSYATLRWAYGSSYAVRC
;
A
#
# COMPACT_ATOMS: atom_id res chain seq x y z
N MET A 1 21.05 83.86 -9.30
CA MET A 1 20.72 84.78 -10.41
C MET A 1 21.21 84.12 -11.70
N SER A 2 20.27 83.79 -12.60
CA SER A 2 20.51 83.23 -13.95
C SER A 2 21.10 84.31 -14.87
N PRO A 3 21.82 83.97 -15.95
CA PRO A 3 21.18 83.81 -17.29
C PRO A 3 21.89 82.73 -18.16
N ASN A 4 21.46 82.22 -19.31
CA ASN A 4 20.29 82.39 -20.18
C ASN A 4 20.38 81.36 -21.35
N HIS A 5 19.20 80.98 -21.85
CA HIS A 5 18.83 80.75 -23.27
C HIS A 5 19.56 79.73 -24.19
N ALA A 6 18.79 78.75 -24.67
CA ALA A 6 18.92 77.98 -25.93
C ALA A 6 18.48 78.84 -27.17
N PRO A 7 18.31 78.37 -28.45
CA PRO A 7 18.38 77.03 -29.08
C PRO A 7 19.02 77.04 -30.52
N PRO A 8 18.48 76.40 -31.60
CA PRO A 8 18.91 75.14 -32.22
C PRO A 8 19.36 75.27 -33.71
N THR A 9 19.73 74.18 -34.40
CA THR A 9 19.45 74.05 -35.85
C THR A 9 19.59 72.62 -36.39
N PHE A 10 18.71 72.33 -37.35
CA PHE A 10 18.45 71.08 -38.03
C PHE A 10 19.32 70.87 -39.30
N ARG A 11 19.38 69.60 -39.74
CA ARG A 11 19.07 69.05 -41.11
C ARG A 11 20.18 68.34 -41.92
N ARG A 12 19.84 67.08 -42.25
CA ARG A 12 19.90 66.35 -43.55
C ARG A 12 21.26 66.01 -44.19
N ARG A 13 21.48 64.70 -44.43
CA ARG A 13 21.24 64.01 -45.72
C ARG A 13 21.43 62.48 -45.62
N ARG A 14 20.41 61.73 -46.02
CA ARG A 14 20.40 60.31 -46.49
C ARG A 14 20.83 60.29 -47.99
N PRO A 15 21.18 59.16 -48.67
CA PRO A 15 20.56 57.81 -48.65
C PRO A 15 21.58 56.62 -48.62
N SER A 16 21.23 55.40 -48.18
CA SER A 16 20.51 54.28 -48.88
C SER A 16 21.17 53.96 -50.24
N THR A 17 21.77 52.79 -50.49
CA THR A 17 21.20 51.42 -50.61
C THR A 17 22.40 50.50 -50.92
N LEU A 18 22.60 49.35 -50.27
CA LEU A 18 22.35 47.99 -50.79
C LEU A 18 22.89 47.05 -49.69
N LEU A 19 22.08 46.47 -48.80
CA LEU A 19 21.35 45.20 -48.95
C LEU A 19 22.18 44.08 -49.61
N LEU A 20 22.25 42.96 -48.90
CA LEU A 20 22.72 41.61 -49.29
C LEU A 20 24.21 41.28 -49.06
N VAL A 21 24.63 41.15 -47.80
CA VAL A 21 25.42 40.00 -47.32
C VAL A 21 25.09 39.75 -45.84
N LEU A 22 23.82 39.40 -45.58
CA LEU A 22 23.31 38.98 -44.27
C LEU A 22 23.24 37.46 -44.26
N SER A 23 24.37 36.75 -44.20
CA SER A 23 24.35 35.28 -44.10
C SER A 23 25.70 34.62 -43.81
N LEU A 24 26.59 35.20 -42.98
CA LEU A 24 27.76 34.42 -42.55
C LEU A 24 28.47 34.91 -41.27
N MET A 25 27.78 35.33 -40.19
CA MET A 25 28.40 35.44 -38.85
C MET A 25 27.33 35.51 -37.74
N LEU A 26 26.61 34.42 -37.49
CA LEU A 26 25.94 34.14 -36.21
C LEU A 26 26.52 32.79 -35.76
N GLY A 27 27.49 32.73 -34.85
CA GLY A 27 27.28 33.00 -33.44
C GLY A 27 27.14 31.66 -32.73
N LEU A 28 28.27 31.01 -32.41
CA LEU A 28 28.30 29.87 -31.50
C LEU A 28 27.94 30.37 -30.08
N ALA A 29 26.65 30.37 -29.77
CA ALA A 29 26.15 30.37 -28.41
C ALA A 29 25.45 29.02 -28.21
N ALA A 30 26.17 28.04 -27.67
CA ALA A 30 25.57 26.79 -27.25
C ALA A 30 24.61 27.09 -26.10
N PRO A 31 23.30 26.76 -26.20
CA PRO A 31 22.45 26.81 -25.04
C PRO A 31 22.88 25.67 -24.10
N THR A 32 23.51 26.01 -22.98
CA THR A 32 23.52 25.14 -21.81
C THR A 32 22.07 25.04 -21.36
N ALA A 33 21.35 24.03 -21.85
CA ALA A 33 20.10 23.62 -21.26
C ALA A 33 20.41 23.26 -19.81
N LEU A 34 20.01 24.11 -18.86
CA LEU A 34 19.85 23.69 -17.49
C LEU A 34 18.84 22.54 -17.54
N THR A 35 19.34 21.32 -17.42
CA THR A 35 18.49 20.19 -17.02
C THR A 35 18.01 20.54 -15.63
N THR A 36 16.80 21.09 -15.55
CA THR A 36 16.03 21.06 -14.31
C THR A 36 16.09 19.63 -13.81
N PRO A 37 16.41 19.37 -12.53
CA PRO A 37 16.29 18.02 -12.02
C PRO A 37 14.85 17.62 -12.30
N ALA A 38 14.67 16.60 -13.14
CA ALA A 38 13.38 15.99 -13.32
C ALA A 38 12.90 15.68 -11.92
N SER A 39 11.85 16.39 -11.48
CA SER A 39 11.17 16.08 -10.24
C SER A 39 10.86 14.60 -10.35
N ALA A 40 11.58 13.79 -9.56
CA ALA A 40 11.33 12.37 -9.50
C ALA A 40 9.87 12.28 -9.08
N ARG A 41 8.99 11.99 -10.04
CA ARG A 41 7.62 11.64 -9.77
C ARG A 41 7.70 10.60 -8.65
N PRO A 42 6.98 10.76 -7.53
CA PRO A 42 6.98 9.75 -6.49
C PRO A 42 6.75 8.42 -7.19
N THR A 43 7.72 7.51 -7.07
CA THR A 43 7.59 6.14 -7.58
C THR A 43 6.24 5.66 -7.10
N PRO A 44 5.33 5.19 -7.99
CA PRO A 44 4.07 4.63 -7.55
C PRO A 44 4.42 3.59 -6.50
N GLN A 45 3.93 3.82 -5.28
CA GLN A 45 4.16 2.96 -4.13
C GLN A 45 3.78 1.55 -4.60
N ALA A 46 4.76 0.65 -4.65
CA ALA A 46 4.61 -0.61 -5.37
C ALA A 46 3.41 -1.36 -4.79
N ALA A 47 2.41 -1.62 -5.63
CA ALA A 47 1.23 -2.35 -5.22
C ALA A 47 1.66 -3.73 -4.71
N ASP A 48 1.29 -4.07 -3.49
CA ASP A 48 1.64 -5.34 -2.87
C ASP A 48 0.50 -6.35 -3.04
N PRO A 49 0.76 -7.57 -3.56
CA PRO A 49 -0.27 -8.61 -3.72
C PRO A 49 -1.06 -8.91 -2.45
N LEU A 50 -0.44 -8.79 -1.27
CA LEU A 50 -1.13 -8.97 0.01
C LEU A 50 -2.20 -7.89 0.26
N CYS A 51 -2.10 -6.76 -0.43
CA CYS A 51 -2.98 -5.60 -0.29
C CYS A 51 -4.06 -5.48 -1.37
N TYR A 52 -3.91 -6.10 -2.54
CA TYR A 52 -4.94 -6.06 -3.60
C TYR A 52 -5.49 -7.43 -4.01
N ALA A 53 -4.76 -8.54 -3.86
CA ALA A 53 -5.20 -9.84 -4.37
C ALA A 53 -6.34 -10.44 -3.52
N SER A 54 -7.35 -11.00 -4.17
CA SER A 54 -8.54 -11.62 -3.55
C SER A 54 -8.52 -13.16 -3.58
N GLY A 55 -7.42 -13.76 -4.03
CA GLY A 55 -7.29 -15.20 -4.25
C GLY A 55 -6.03 -15.77 -3.63
N PHE A 56 -5.24 -16.45 -4.45
CA PHE A 56 -3.94 -16.96 -4.03
C PHE A 56 -2.86 -15.88 -4.24
N SER A 57 -2.02 -15.65 -3.24
CA SER A 57 -0.76 -14.94 -3.42
C SER A 57 0.40 -15.92 -3.18
N GLN A 58 1.39 -15.89 -4.06
CA GLN A 58 2.72 -16.38 -3.70
C GLN A 58 3.47 -15.15 -3.17
N PRO A 59 4.10 -15.21 -1.99
CA PRO A 59 4.92 -14.11 -1.52
C PRO A 59 6.03 -13.87 -2.55
N PRO A 60 6.37 -12.62 -2.87
CA PRO A 60 7.42 -12.30 -3.84
C PRO A 60 8.78 -12.52 -3.18
N ASP A 61 9.19 -13.79 -3.01
CA ASP A 61 10.58 -14.09 -2.67
C ASP A 61 11.00 -15.46 -3.19
N ILE A 62 12.14 -15.49 -3.87
CA ILE A 62 12.75 -16.66 -4.53
C ILE A 62 13.26 -17.67 -3.47
N SER A 63 13.30 -17.26 -2.21
CA SER A 63 13.76 -18.04 -1.06
C SER A 63 12.68 -18.93 -0.41
N ARG A 64 11.39 -18.75 -0.75
CA ARG A 64 10.29 -19.53 -0.16
C ARG A 64 9.87 -20.68 -1.09
N PRO A 65 9.72 -21.92 -0.59
CA PRO A 65 9.42 -23.07 -1.42
C PRO A 65 8.08 -22.88 -2.16
N LEU A 66 8.07 -23.24 -3.44
CA LEU A 66 6.92 -23.23 -4.37
C LEU A 66 5.66 -23.97 -3.84
N ALA A 67 5.77 -24.73 -2.76
CA ALA A 67 4.70 -25.49 -2.13
C ALA A 67 3.82 -24.68 -1.16
N LEU A 68 4.17 -23.43 -0.86
CA LEU A 68 3.39 -22.56 0.03
C LEU A 68 2.42 -21.68 -0.76
N THR A 69 1.15 -21.79 -0.42
CA THR A 69 0.07 -21.02 -1.02
C THR A 69 -0.55 -20.12 0.03
N TRP A 70 -0.65 -18.82 -0.26
CA TRP A 70 -1.33 -17.88 0.62
C TRP A 70 -2.73 -17.64 0.11
N SER A 71 -3.68 -17.91 0.98
CA SER A 71 -5.10 -17.92 0.70
C SER A 71 -5.76 -16.75 1.39
N HIS A 72 -6.28 -15.78 0.62
CA HIS A 72 -7.05 -14.68 1.21
C HIS A 72 -8.29 -15.26 1.93
N VAL A 73 -8.54 -14.76 3.14
CA VAL A 73 -9.68 -15.18 3.97
C VAL A 73 -10.73 -14.08 4.04
N GLY A 74 -10.28 -12.85 4.24
CA GLY A 74 -11.16 -11.70 4.40
C GLY A 74 -10.38 -10.46 4.80
N SER A 75 -11.10 -9.37 5.01
CA SER A 75 -10.50 -8.08 5.32
C SER A 75 -11.37 -7.30 6.30
N ARG A 76 -10.75 -6.47 7.14
CA ARG A 76 -11.44 -5.48 7.98
C ARG A 76 -10.69 -4.16 7.89
N SER A 77 -11.44 -3.08 7.70
CA SER A 77 -10.86 -1.74 7.66
C SER A 77 -11.03 -1.07 9.01
N ASN A 78 -9.97 -0.40 9.47
CA ASN A 78 -10.04 0.41 10.66
C ASN A 78 -9.34 1.76 10.39
N GLY A 79 -10.14 2.82 10.31
CA GLY A 79 -9.68 4.13 9.84
C GLY A 79 -9.21 4.08 8.37
N SER A 80 -8.00 4.61 8.12
CA SER A 80 -7.37 4.66 6.78
C SER A 80 -6.65 3.36 6.39
N TYR A 81 -6.69 2.33 7.23
CA TYR A 81 -5.96 1.09 7.02
C TYR A 81 -6.92 -0.07 6.79
N THR A 82 -6.54 -0.99 5.91
CA THR A 82 -7.23 -2.25 5.70
C THR A 82 -6.35 -3.40 6.13
N TYR A 83 -6.85 -4.21 7.04
CA TYR A 83 -6.21 -5.42 7.54
C TYR A 83 -6.73 -6.60 6.73
N ARG A 84 -5.86 -7.26 5.96
CA ARG A 84 -6.20 -8.40 5.11
C ARG A 84 -5.62 -9.67 5.70
N TYR A 85 -6.44 -10.70 5.79
CA TYR A 85 -6.13 -11.94 6.48
C TYR A 85 -5.82 -13.05 5.49
N TRP A 86 -4.75 -13.77 5.78
CA TRP A 86 -4.18 -14.77 4.89
C TRP A 86 -3.92 -16.07 5.65
N MET A 87 -4.33 -17.18 5.06
CA MET A 87 -3.96 -18.53 5.49
C MET A 87 -2.80 -19.02 4.63
N VAL A 88 -1.73 -19.50 5.23
CA VAL A 88 -0.63 -20.15 4.51
C VAL A 88 -0.83 -21.65 4.59
N GLN A 89 -0.80 -22.29 3.42
CA GLN A 89 -1.02 -23.72 3.27
C GLN A 89 0.15 -24.35 2.52
N GLU A 90 0.55 -25.55 2.93
CA GLU A 90 1.56 -26.37 2.28
C GLU A 90 0.90 -27.53 1.54
N LEU A 91 1.24 -27.71 0.26
CA LEU A 91 0.78 -28.87 -0.51
C LEU A 91 1.68 -30.08 -0.24
N SER A 92 1.08 -31.19 0.17
CA SER A 92 1.75 -32.50 0.26
C SER A 92 0.88 -33.54 -0.42
N GLY A 93 1.35 -34.10 -1.54
CA GLY A 93 0.51 -34.91 -2.43
C GLY A 93 -0.58 -34.05 -3.06
N SER A 94 -1.85 -34.45 -2.89
CA SER A 94 -3.03 -33.70 -3.31
C SER A 94 -3.71 -32.93 -2.18
N THR A 95 -3.06 -32.82 -1.01
CA THR A 95 -3.66 -32.30 0.22
C THR A 95 -2.98 -31.02 0.68
N TRP A 96 -3.79 -29.98 0.92
CA TRP A 96 -3.35 -28.70 1.50
C TRP A 96 -3.39 -28.76 3.03
N TYR A 97 -2.22 -28.63 3.64
CA TYR A 97 -2.04 -28.60 5.09
C TYR A 97 -1.86 -27.17 5.58
N TYR A 98 -2.52 -26.84 6.68
CA TYR A 98 -2.32 -25.57 7.36
C TYR A 98 -0.88 -25.46 7.89
N ARG A 99 -0.25 -24.30 7.68
CA ARG A 99 1.06 -23.96 8.24
C ARG A 99 0.94 -22.88 9.29
N ASN A 100 0.50 -21.69 8.88
CA ASN A 100 0.35 -20.52 9.71
C ASN A 100 -0.61 -19.50 9.08
N SER A 101 -0.83 -18.39 9.78
CA SER A 101 -1.79 -17.34 9.42
C SER A 101 -1.12 -15.98 9.52
N TYR A 102 -1.43 -15.06 8.62
CA TYR A 102 -0.90 -13.69 8.64
C TYR A 102 -2.01 -12.65 8.53
N VAL A 103 -1.74 -11.48 9.08
CA VAL A 103 -2.48 -10.26 8.79
C VAL A 103 -1.55 -9.26 8.10
N ALA A 104 -1.99 -8.72 6.97
CA ALA A 104 -1.32 -7.65 6.24
C ALA A 104 -2.06 -6.33 6.52
N SER A 105 -1.36 -5.32 7.03
CA SER A 105 -1.87 -3.96 7.17
C SER A 105 -1.55 -3.17 5.91
N CYS A 106 -2.58 -2.61 5.29
CA CYS A 106 -2.49 -1.95 3.99
C CYS A 106 -3.00 -0.51 4.07
N SER A 107 -2.35 0.40 3.35
CA SER A 107 -2.89 1.72 3.03
C SER A 107 -3.11 1.79 1.52
N GLY A 108 -4.38 1.69 1.09
CA GLY A 108 -4.68 1.38 -0.30
C GLY A 108 -4.03 0.05 -0.71
N ASP A 109 -3.30 0.07 -1.81
CA ASP A 109 -2.58 -1.11 -2.33
C ASP A 109 -1.16 -1.27 -1.76
N SER A 110 -0.75 -0.39 -0.85
CA SER A 110 0.60 -0.42 -0.25
C SER A 110 0.62 -1.24 1.03
N LEU A 111 1.55 -2.20 1.12
CA LEU A 111 1.81 -2.95 2.35
C LEU A 111 2.57 -2.08 3.35
N LEU A 112 2.01 -1.94 4.55
CA LEU A 112 2.67 -1.28 5.68
C LEU A 112 3.39 -2.30 6.55
N SER A 113 2.74 -3.43 6.82
CA SER A 113 3.29 -4.52 7.61
C SER A 113 2.58 -5.83 7.31
N SER A 114 3.26 -6.95 7.53
CA SER A 114 2.66 -8.28 7.57
C SER A 114 3.15 -9.00 8.82
N THR A 115 2.22 -9.50 9.61
CA THR A 115 2.52 -10.11 10.91
C THR A 115 1.85 -11.48 11.01
N GLU A 116 2.60 -12.48 11.45
CA GLU A 116 2.03 -13.79 11.78
C GLU A 116 1.09 -13.65 12.97
N ILE A 117 -0.11 -14.22 12.86
CA ILE A 117 -1.11 -14.14 13.94
C ILE A 117 -1.17 -15.47 14.70
N PRO A 118 -1.34 -15.42 16.03
CA PRO A 118 -1.47 -16.63 16.82
C PRO A 118 -2.69 -17.43 16.38
N THR A 119 -2.52 -18.76 16.35
CA THR A 119 -3.60 -19.71 16.09
C THR A 119 -3.75 -20.65 17.26
N THR A 120 -4.91 -20.60 17.93
CA THR A 120 -5.18 -21.34 19.16
C THR A 120 -6.33 -22.32 18.98
N ASP A 121 -6.42 -23.31 19.86
CA ASP A 121 -7.59 -24.18 19.96
C ASP A 121 -8.77 -23.44 20.57
N GLY A 122 -9.95 -23.54 19.93
CA GLY A 122 -11.17 -22.93 20.48
C GLY A 122 -12.41 -23.80 20.37
N PHE A 123 -12.27 -25.11 20.23
CA PHE A 123 -13.39 -26.04 20.24
C PHE A 123 -14.34 -25.76 21.42
N GLY A 124 -15.64 -25.60 21.12
CA GLY A 124 -16.65 -25.28 22.12
C GLY A 124 -16.72 -23.81 22.58
N THR A 125 -15.81 -22.95 22.11
CA THR A 125 -15.84 -21.51 22.43
C THR A 125 -16.71 -20.72 21.45
N ALA A 126 -17.17 -19.54 21.86
CA ALA A 126 -17.91 -18.62 21.00
C ALA A 126 -17.12 -18.23 19.73
N ALA A 127 -15.79 -18.20 19.80
CA ALA A 127 -14.91 -17.93 18.66
C ALA A 127 -14.98 -19.00 17.57
N CYS A 128 -15.38 -20.23 17.93
CA CYS A 128 -15.57 -21.34 17.01
C CYS A 128 -17.01 -21.58 16.60
N THR A 129 -17.98 -21.21 17.43
CA THR A 129 -19.40 -21.46 17.15
C THR A 129 -20.10 -20.29 16.47
N SER A 130 -19.59 -19.06 16.61
CA SER A 130 -20.19 -17.84 16.05
C SER A 130 -19.41 -17.29 14.85
N THR A 131 -20.15 -16.74 13.88
CA THR A 131 -19.63 -15.91 12.77
C THR A 131 -20.04 -14.44 12.91
N ALA A 132 -20.64 -14.07 14.04
CA ALA A 132 -21.00 -12.69 14.35
C ALA A 132 -19.88 -11.99 15.12
N ASP A 133 -19.83 -10.66 15.01
CA ASP A 133 -18.98 -9.83 15.87
C ASP A 133 -19.34 -10.05 17.35
N ARG A 134 -18.32 -10.02 18.21
CA ARG A 134 -18.45 -10.23 19.66
C ARG A 134 -17.94 -9.00 20.41
N TYR A 135 -18.50 -8.73 21.57
CA TYR A 135 -18.16 -7.55 22.39
C TYR A 135 -17.90 -8.01 23.83
N PRO A 136 -16.67 -8.43 24.15
CA PRO A 136 -16.34 -8.95 25.48
C PRO A 136 -16.40 -7.85 26.57
N ALA A 137 -16.17 -6.60 26.19
CA ALA A 137 -16.32 -5.41 27.02
C ALA A 137 -16.93 -4.27 26.18
N GLU A 138 -17.50 -3.25 26.82
CA GLU A 138 -18.13 -2.12 26.11
C GLU A 138 -17.15 -1.37 25.20
N SER A 139 -15.87 -1.36 25.56
CA SER A 139 -14.79 -0.70 24.81
C SER A 139 -13.96 -1.67 23.97
N GLU A 140 -14.38 -2.92 23.80
CA GLU A 140 -13.69 -3.94 23.00
C GLU A 140 -14.64 -4.64 22.04
N ALA A 141 -14.15 -4.93 20.83
CA ALA A 141 -14.89 -5.68 19.84
C ALA A 141 -13.97 -6.72 19.17
N GLU A 142 -14.47 -7.95 19.05
CA GLU A 142 -13.86 -8.99 18.24
C GLU A 142 -14.70 -9.15 16.97
N ARG A 143 -14.22 -8.60 15.87
CA ARG A 143 -14.90 -8.62 14.58
C ARG A 143 -14.62 -9.93 13.87
N PHE A 144 -15.67 -10.62 13.43
CA PHE A 144 -15.47 -11.81 12.61
C PHE A 144 -14.96 -11.38 11.22
N VAL A 145 -13.85 -11.94 10.78
CA VAL A 145 -13.26 -11.60 9.48
C VAL A 145 -13.74 -12.56 8.40
N GLY A 146 -13.71 -13.85 8.72
CA GLY A 146 -13.93 -14.92 7.77
C GLY A 146 -13.40 -16.24 8.30
N GLN A 147 -13.54 -17.28 7.51
CA GLN A 147 -13.09 -18.61 7.85
C GLN A 147 -12.56 -19.35 6.63
N ARG A 148 -11.69 -20.33 6.86
CA ARG A 148 -11.19 -21.21 5.81
C ARG A 148 -10.88 -22.59 6.37
N THR A 149 -11.10 -23.62 5.56
CA THR A 149 -10.79 -25.00 5.93
C THR A 149 -9.44 -25.44 5.38
N SER A 150 -8.73 -26.26 6.14
CA SER A 150 -7.47 -26.86 5.73
C SER A 150 -7.21 -28.13 6.53
N TRP A 151 -6.41 -29.05 5.98
CA TRP A 151 -5.97 -30.20 6.77
C TRP A 151 -4.98 -29.75 7.85
N GLN A 152 -5.12 -30.26 9.07
CA GLN A 152 -4.20 -29.96 10.16
C GLN A 152 -3.32 -31.17 10.49
N ARG A 153 -2.00 -30.95 10.57
CA ARG A 153 -1.09 -31.92 11.18
C ARG A 153 -0.95 -31.66 12.69
N PRO A 154 -0.76 -32.70 13.53
CA PRO A 154 -0.70 -34.11 13.21
C PRO A 154 -2.07 -34.82 13.18
N TYR A 155 -3.16 -34.13 13.51
CA TYR A 155 -4.49 -34.72 13.68
C TYR A 155 -5.07 -35.36 12.41
N LEU A 156 -4.52 -35.06 11.22
CA LEU A 156 -4.97 -35.56 9.92
C LEU A 156 -6.50 -35.44 9.77
N ALA A 157 -7.02 -34.28 10.12
CA ALA A 157 -8.43 -33.93 9.95
C ALA A 157 -8.54 -32.58 9.25
N ILE A 158 -9.65 -32.37 8.55
CA ILE A 158 -10.01 -31.06 8.02
C ILE A 158 -10.59 -30.25 9.16
N LEU A 159 -9.97 -29.11 9.43
CA LEU A 159 -10.37 -28.17 10.47
C LEU A 159 -10.78 -26.84 9.84
N THR A 160 -11.69 -26.13 10.49
CA THR A 160 -12.11 -24.78 10.14
C THR A 160 -11.34 -23.78 10.98
N PHE A 161 -10.59 -22.91 10.32
CA PHE A 161 -9.88 -21.81 10.96
C PHE A 161 -10.73 -20.55 10.84
N ARG A 162 -11.09 -19.95 11.97
CA ARG A 162 -11.86 -18.70 12.03
C ARG A 162 -10.96 -17.54 12.42
N TYR A 163 -11.08 -16.42 11.72
CA TYR A 163 -10.20 -15.27 11.86
C TYR A 163 -10.94 -14.12 12.52
N TRP A 164 -10.30 -13.50 13.49
CA TRP A 164 -10.88 -12.45 14.32
C TRP A 164 -9.98 -11.22 14.33
N HIS A 165 -10.60 -10.05 14.20
CA HIS A 165 -9.97 -8.74 14.26
C HIS A 165 -10.42 -8.06 15.55
N GLN A 166 -9.50 -7.87 16.49
CA GLN A 166 -9.81 -7.21 17.75
C GLN A 166 -9.58 -5.71 17.63
N GLU A 167 -10.58 -4.95 18.06
CA GLU A 167 -10.58 -3.50 18.12
C GLU A 167 -10.84 -3.07 19.56
N TRP A 168 -10.32 -1.90 19.92
CA TRP A 168 -10.66 -1.22 21.16
C TRP A 168 -11.11 0.21 20.87
N PHE A 169 -12.08 0.71 21.63
CA PHE A 169 -12.55 2.07 21.48
C PHE A 169 -11.63 3.04 22.21
N SER A 170 -10.93 3.89 21.46
CA SER A 170 -10.11 4.94 22.02
C SER A 170 -10.95 6.15 22.38
N TYR A 171 -11.17 6.38 23.67
CA TYR A 171 -11.86 7.58 24.16
C TYR A 171 -11.11 8.88 23.86
N ALA A 172 -9.78 8.83 23.71
CA ALA A 172 -8.97 10.00 23.37
C ALA A 172 -9.22 10.48 21.93
N THR A 173 -9.47 9.55 21.00
CA THR A 173 -9.70 9.87 19.58
C THR A 173 -11.15 9.64 19.13
N LEU A 174 -12.01 9.16 20.03
CA LEU A 174 -13.39 8.74 19.80
C LEU A 174 -13.55 7.83 18.58
N ARG A 175 -12.61 6.88 18.41
CA ARG A 175 -12.53 5.97 17.26
C ARG A 175 -12.14 4.58 17.71
N TRP A 176 -12.64 3.57 17.00
CA TRP A 176 -12.12 2.22 17.11
C TRP A 176 -10.69 2.18 16.59
N ALA A 177 -9.80 1.59 17.37
CA ALA A 177 -8.40 1.41 17.07
C ALA A 177 -8.10 -0.09 16.99
N TYR A 178 -7.14 -0.43 16.13
CA TYR A 178 -6.73 -1.82 15.99
C TYR A 178 -6.05 -2.25 17.29
N GLY A 179 -6.47 -3.39 17.83
CA GLY A 179 -5.86 -4.02 18.98
C GLY A 179 -4.96 -5.17 18.55
N SER A 180 -5.59 -6.27 18.14
CA SER A 180 -4.88 -7.50 17.82
C SER A 180 -5.61 -8.31 16.74
N SER A 181 -4.99 -9.39 16.29
CA SER A 181 -5.56 -10.34 15.36
C SER A 181 -5.21 -11.74 15.81
N TYR A 182 -6.14 -12.67 15.64
CA TYR A 182 -5.88 -14.08 15.91
C TYR A 182 -6.74 -14.97 15.03
N ALA A 183 -6.32 -16.21 14.91
CA ALA A 183 -7.13 -17.27 14.32
C ALA A 183 -7.43 -18.34 15.37
N VAL A 184 -8.55 -19.03 15.20
CA VAL A 184 -8.98 -20.10 16.08
C VAL A 184 -9.21 -21.35 15.27
N ARG A 185 -8.64 -22.45 15.73
CA ARG A 185 -8.83 -23.79 15.21
C ARG A 185 -10.11 -24.39 15.78
N CYS A 186 -11.02 -24.70 14.87
CA CYS A 186 -12.31 -25.35 15.04
C CYS A 186 -12.39 -26.52 14.03
#